data_AF-A0A929B5A4-F1
#
_entry.id   AF-A0A929B5A4-F1
#
_cell.length_a   1.000
_cell.length_b   1.000
_cell.length_c   1.000
_cell.angle_alpha   90.00
_cell.angle_beta   90.00
_cell.angle_gamma   90.00
#
_symmetry.space_group_name_H-M   'P 1'
#
loop_
_entity.id
_entity.type
_entity.pdbx_description
1 polymer ?
#
loop_
_entity_poly.entity_id
_entity_poly.type
_entity_poly.pdbx_seq_one_letter_code
_entity_poly.pdbx_strand_id
1 'polypeptide(L)'
;MFELLNLIPSYLIYLTVTLVIIPTIAAVCLRYSLYQHLTNSAKKVNRLLALESRGQQPKIVENLENRFRQAREKLEQVNTIALIDGVYSQEKFTCFGFSLRCEQWDYFCQTLPNLLLAFGLLGTFFGITLNLSNISQALEQGSPDVTNLIVQLQTPLQSMGIAFITSLIAIFCSSVLILINLRCNTNLAKSLLISSLEDYLDNIFQRSIEGISRLDLAINRMVKQQEEFFR
;
A
#
# COMPACT_ATOMS: atom_id res chain seq x y z
N MET A 1 -32.00 5.27 -0.22
CA MET A 1 -30.78 4.76 -0.88
C MET A 1 -31.04 3.43 -1.61
N PHE A 2 -31.73 2.45 -1.00
CA PHE A 2 -32.10 1.19 -1.68
C PHE A 2 -33.09 1.35 -2.86
N GLU A 3 -34.01 2.33 -2.81
CA GLU A 3 -34.91 2.57 -3.96
C GLU A 3 -34.21 3.15 -5.20
N LEU A 4 -33.10 3.88 -5.03
CA LEU A 4 -32.28 4.36 -6.14
C LEU A 4 -31.51 3.24 -6.83
N LEU A 5 -31.20 2.16 -6.11
CA LEU A 5 -30.55 0.97 -6.66
C LEU A 5 -31.51 0.13 -7.51
N ASN A 6 -32.81 0.13 -7.20
CA ASN A 6 -33.82 -0.59 -7.99
C ASN A 6 -34.09 0.04 -9.37
N LEU A 7 -33.69 1.30 -9.58
CA LEU A 7 -33.75 1.99 -10.88
C LEU A 7 -32.58 1.61 -11.81
N ILE A 8 -31.56 0.95 -11.28
CA ILE A 8 -30.36 0.57 -12.04
C ILE A 8 -30.54 -0.87 -12.56
N PRO A 9 -30.31 -1.13 -13.85
CA PRO A 9 -30.29 -2.49 -14.39
C PRO A 9 -29.34 -3.39 -13.59
N SER A 10 -29.79 -4.61 -13.28
CA SER A 10 -29.06 -5.57 -12.44
C SER A 10 -27.62 -5.85 -12.90
N TYR A 11 -27.37 -5.82 -14.22
CA TYR A 11 -26.02 -6.00 -14.77
C TYR A 11 -25.05 -4.86 -14.42
N LEU A 12 -25.53 -3.60 -14.35
CA LEU A 12 -24.70 -2.44 -13.98
C LEU A 12 -24.41 -2.40 -12.49
N ILE A 13 -25.35 -2.88 -11.66
CA ILE A 13 -25.12 -3.05 -10.22
C ILE A 13 -23.99 -4.07 -10.01
N TYR A 14 -24.06 -5.22 -10.68
CA TYR A 14 -23.02 -6.25 -10.58
C TYR A 14 -21.65 -5.72 -11.00
N LEU A 15 -21.58 -4.97 -12.10
CA LEU A 15 -20.35 -4.35 -12.59
C LEU A 15 -19.80 -3.34 -11.58
N THR A 16 -20.65 -2.46 -11.05
CA THR A 16 -20.26 -1.45 -10.06
C THR A 16 -19.75 -2.10 -8.77
N VAL A 17 -20.43 -3.13 -8.27
CA VAL A 17 -20.00 -3.85 -7.08
C VAL A 17 -18.64 -4.52 -7.32
N THR A 18 -18.49 -5.21 -8.45
CA THR A 18 -17.26 -5.96 -8.76
C THR A 18 -16.06 -5.05 -9.03
N LEU A 19 -16.26 -3.94 -9.75
CA LEU A 19 -15.19 -3.09 -10.24
C LEU A 19 -14.87 -1.90 -9.31
N VAL A 20 -15.81 -1.50 -8.45
CA VAL A 20 -15.63 -0.34 -7.54
C VAL A 20 -15.65 -0.79 -6.08
N ILE A 21 -16.71 -1.46 -5.64
CA ILE A 21 -16.92 -1.73 -4.21
C ILE A 21 -15.94 -2.78 -3.67
N ILE A 22 -15.81 -3.94 -4.35
CA ILE A 22 -14.87 -4.99 -3.96
C ILE A 22 -13.42 -4.49 -3.88
N PRO A 23 -12.86 -3.84 -4.91
CA PRO A 23 -11.48 -3.35 -4.83
C PRO A 23 -11.29 -2.25 -3.79
N THR A 24 -12.32 -1.43 -3.54
CA THR A 24 -12.30 -0.45 -2.45
C THR A 24 -12.16 -1.14 -1.10
N ILE A 25 -13.01 -2.12 -0.79
CA ILE A 25 -12.96 -2.86 0.47
C ILE A 25 -11.61 -3.58 0.62
N ALA A 26 -11.15 -4.26 -0.43
CA ALA A 26 -9.86 -4.94 -0.43
C ALA A 26 -8.70 -3.97 -0.13
N ALA A 27 -8.69 -2.79 -0.76
CA ALA A 27 -7.67 -1.78 -0.53
C ALA A 27 -7.72 -1.19 0.88
N VAL A 28 -8.91 -1.00 1.46
CA VAL A 28 -9.06 -0.58 2.86
C VAL A 28 -8.48 -1.62 3.81
N CYS A 29 -8.86 -2.88 3.65
CA CYS A 29 -8.37 -3.98 4.48
C CYS A 29 -6.85 -4.12 4.37
N LEU A 30 -6.32 -4.05 3.15
CA LEU A 30 -4.89 -4.09 2.88
C LEU A 30 -4.16 -2.93 3.54
N ARG A 31 -4.66 -1.70 3.38
CA ARG A 31 -4.07 -0.49 3.94
C ARG A 31 -3.97 -0.57 5.45
N TYR A 32 -5.06 -0.98 6.08
CA TYR A 32 -5.12 -1.16 7.52
C TYR A 32 -4.16 -2.24 8.01
N SER A 33 -4.13 -3.39 7.32
CA SER A 33 -3.28 -4.53 7.68
C SER A 33 -1.78 -4.19 7.53
N LEU A 34 -1.40 -3.52 6.45
CA LEU A 34 -0.04 -3.05 6.22
C LEU A 34 0.39 -2.04 7.30
N TYR A 35 -0.46 -1.07 7.60
CA TYR A 35 -0.20 -0.09 8.66
C TYR A 35 0.01 -0.77 10.02
N GLN A 36 -0.90 -1.68 10.41
CA GLN A 36 -0.77 -2.44 11.65
C GLN A 36 0.50 -3.28 11.67
N HIS A 37 0.85 -3.96 10.59
CA HIS A 37 2.08 -4.75 10.53
C HIS A 37 3.32 -3.86 10.76
N LEU A 38 3.42 -2.73 10.07
CA LEU A 38 4.57 -1.83 10.21
C LEU A 38 4.69 -1.28 11.63
N THR A 39 3.58 -0.79 12.21
CA THR A 39 3.57 -0.28 13.58
C THR A 39 3.87 -1.38 14.60
N ASN A 40 3.36 -2.60 14.40
CA ASN A 40 3.64 -3.73 15.29
C ASN A 40 5.10 -4.17 15.20
N SER A 41 5.69 -4.19 14.01
CA SER A 41 7.12 -4.44 13.84
C SER A 41 7.95 -3.37 14.55
N ALA A 42 7.62 -2.09 14.37
CA ALA A 42 8.34 -0.99 15.03
C ALA A 42 8.23 -1.09 16.57
N LYS A 43 7.04 -1.40 17.09
CA LYS A 43 6.83 -1.65 18.53
C LYS A 43 7.67 -2.83 19.03
N LYS A 44 7.74 -3.94 18.28
CA LYS A 44 8.57 -5.10 18.66
C LYS A 44 10.06 -4.73 18.73
N VAL A 45 10.55 -3.93 17.78
CA VAL A 45 11.93 -3.43 17.80
C VAL A 45 12.17 -2.50 18.99
N ASN A 46 11.25 -1.56 19.25
CA ASN A 46 11.34 -0.67 20.42
C ASN A 46 11.34 -1.42 21.77
N ARG A 47 10.68 -2.57 21.87
CA ARG A 47 10.76 -3.42 23.07
C ARG A 47 12.14 -4.03 23.27
N LEU A 48 12.83 -4.38 22.18
CA LEU A 48 14.22 -4.84 22.23
C LEU A 48 15.16 -3.71 22.68
N LEU A 49 14.86 -2.46 22.29
CA LEU A 49 15.57 -1.26 22.74
C LEU A 49 15.41 -1.02 24.25
N ALA A 50 14.22 -1.25 24.80
CA ALA A 50 13.92 -1.03 26.21
C ALA A 50 14.54 -2.05 27.17
N LEU A 51 15.37 -3.00 26.69
CA LEU A 51 15.97 -4.09 27.48
C LEU A 51 14.95 -4.98 28.21
N GLU A 52 13.67 -4.88 27.86
CA GLU A 52 12.66 -5.84 28.31
C GLU A 52 12.97 -7.23 27.72
N SER A 53 12.58 -8.29 28.43
CA SER A 53 12.84 -9.69 28.06
C SER A 53 12.73 -9.91 26.55
N ARG A 54 13.77 -10.48 25.93
CA ARG A 54 13.79 -10.88 24.51
C ARG A 54 12.59 -11.80 24.24
N GLY A 55 11.46 -11.22 23.88
CA GLY A 55 10.27 -11.94 23.44
C GLY A 55 10.50 -12.50 22.04
N GLN A 56 9.44 -12.62 21.25
CA GLN A 56 9.57 -12.99 19.84
C GLN A 56 10.25 -11.87 19.04
N GLN A 57 11.52 -12.09 18.66
CA GLN A 57 12.27 -11.24 17.74
C GLN A 57 11.56 -11.22 16.38
N PRO A 58 11.27 -10.04 15.80
CA PRO A 58 10.66 -9.98 14.48
C PRO A 58 11.68 -10.46 13.42
N LYS A 59 11.21 -11.21 12.42
CA LYS A 59 12.04 -11.79 11.34
C LYS A 59 12.93 -10.75 10.64
N ILE A 60 12.43 -9.52 10.54
CA ILE A 60 13.17 -8.40 9.94
C ILE A 60 14.47 -8.10 10.69
N VAL A 61 14.50 -8.23 12.03
CA VAL A 61 15.69 -8.00 12.85
C VAL A 61 16.68 -9.14 12.67
N GLU A 62 16.21 -10.39 12.66
CA GLU A 62 17.09 -11.55 12.44
C GLU A 62 17.80 -11.46 11.06
N ASN A 63 17.05 -11.12 10.02
CA ASN A 63 17.60 -10.93 8.68
C ASN A 63 18.57 -9.74 8.63
N LEU A 64 18.25 -8.66 9.34
CA LEU A 64 19.11 -7.47 9.45
C LEU A 64 20.44 -7.80 10.15
N GLU A 65 20.40 -8.51 11.28
CA GLU A 65 21.59 -8.93 12.03
C GLU A 65 22.51 -9.81 11.18
N ASN A 66 21.95 -10.78 10.46
CA ASN A 66 22.71 -11.65 9.57
C ASN A 66 23.40 -10.88 8.45
N ARG A 67 22.68 -9.95 7.80
CA ARG A 67 23.26 -9.10 6.75
C ARG A 67 24.30 -8.13 7.29
N PHE A 68 24.12 -7.60 8.49
CA PHE A 68 25.09 -6.72 9.12
C PHE A 68 26.41 -7.44 9.43
N ARG A 69 26.34 -8.67 9.96
CA ARG A 69 27.54 -9.50 10.21
C ARG A 69 28.34 -9.74 8.93
N GLN A 70 27.66 -10.15 7.86
CA GLN A 70 28.30 -10.36 6.55
C GLN A 70 28.89 -9.08 5.95
N ALA A 71 28.22 -7.93 6.14
CA ALA A 71 28.72 -6.65 5.66
C ALA A 71 29.99 -6.21 6.40
N ARG A 72 30.05 -6.41 7.73
CA ARG A 72 31.23 -6.09 8.54
C ARG A 72 32.47 -6.93 8.20
N GLU A 73 32.30 -8.18 7.78
CA GLU A 73 33.44 -9.00 7.34
C GLU A 73 34.12 -8.45 6.08
N LYS A 74 33.37 -7.71 5.25
CA LYS A 74 33.83 -7.22 3.95
C LYS A 74 34.14 -5.73 3.92
N LEU A 75 33.57 -4.96 4.86
CA LEU A 75 33.61 -3.49 4.85
C LEU A 75 34.06 -2.97 6.21
N GLU A 76 35.04 -2.05 6.19
CA GLU A 76 35.55 -1.37 7.38
C GLU A 76 34.50 -0.43 8.00
N GLN A 77 33.63 0.14 7.17
CA GLN A 77 32.47 0.94 7.58
C GLN A 77 31.21 0.47 6.86
N VAL A 78 30.20 0.05 7.62
CA VAL A 78 28.91 -0.39 7.08
C VAL A 78 27.94 0.79 7.08
N ASN A 79 27.27 1.04 5.96
CA ASN A 79 26.17 1.99 5.90
C ASN A 79 24.89 1.34 6.43
N THR A 80 24.59 1.57 7.73
CA THR A 80 23.43 0.98 8.44
C THR A 80 22.11 1.31 7.75
N ILE A 81 21.91 2.57 7.33
CA ILE A 81 20.67 3.03 6.69
C ILE A 81 20.42 2.27 5.38
N ALA A 82 21.42 2.19 4.51
CA ALA A 82 21.29 1.47 3.24
C ALA A 82 21.05 -0.05 3.43
N LEU A 83 21.59 -0.63 4.51
CA LEU A 83 21.38 -2.02 4.85
C LEU A 83 19.93 -2.26 5.32
N ILE A 84 19.40 -1.38 6.19
CA ILE A 84 18.01 -1.43 6.69
C ILE A 84 17.03 -1.25 5.54
N ASP A 85 17.22 -0.23 4.69
CA ASP A 85 16.38 0.00 3.51
C ASP A 85 16.39 -1.21 2.57
N GLY A 86 17.56 -1.82 2.37
CA GLY A 86 17.71 -3.01 1.54
C GLY A 86 16.97 -4.23 2.11
N VAL A 87 16.95 -4.42 3.44
CA VAL A 87 16.19 -5.51 4.08
C VAL A 87 14.70 -5.24 3.96
N TYR A 88 14.28 -4.00 4.24
CA TYR A 88 12.87 -3.60 4.15
C TYR A 88 12.31 -3.74 2.73
N SER A 89 13.06 -3.37 1.69
CA SER A 89 12.61 -3.49 0.29
C SER A 89 12.37 -4.95 -0.13
N GLN A 90 13.03 -5.90 0.54
CA GLN A 90 12.86 -7.34 0.31
C GLN A 90 11.74 -7.97 1.16
N GLU A 91 11.22 -7.26 2.17
CA GLU A 91 10.11 -7.73 2.98
C GLU A 91 8.84 -7.90 2.13
N LYS A 92 8.32 -9.12 2.16
CA LYS A 92 7.09 -9.48 1.46
C LYS A 92 5.97 -9.59 2.47
N PHE A 93 4.90 -8.84 2.22
CA PHE A 93 3.70 -8.91 3.00
C PHE A 93 2.64 -9.72 2.25
N THR A 94 2.21 -10.81 2.86
CA THR A 94 1.18 -11.67 2.29
C THR A 94 -0.19 -11.20 2.77
N CYS A 95 -1.02 -10.73 1.83
CA CYS A 95 -2.38 -10.30 2.10
C CYS A 95 -3.32 -10.92 1.06
N PHE A 96 -4.47 -11.45 1.50
CA PHE A 96 -5.46 -12.09 0.62
C PHE A 96 -4.88 -13.20 -0.30
N GLY A 97 -3.89 -13.97 0.17
CA GLY A 97 -3.25 -15.05 -0.60
C GLY A 97 -2.21 -14.59 -1.64
N PHE A 98 -2.03 -13.28 -1.81
CA PHE A 98 -0.99 -12.71 -2.67
C PHE A 98 0.19 -12.20 -1.83
N SER A 99 1.40 -12.66 -2.15
CA SER A 99 2.63 -12.20 -1.51
C SER A 99 3.31 -11.16 -2.41
N LEU A 100 3.17 -9.89 -2.06
CA LEU A 100 3.78 -8.77 -2.77
C LEU A 100 4.67 -7.97 -1.81
N ARG A 101 5.55 -7.14 -2.37
CA ARG A 101 6.40 -6.26 -1.57
C ARG A 101 5.54 -5.21 -0.88
N CYS A 102 5.92 -4.82 0.34
CA CYS A 102 5.21 -3.78 1.10
C CYS A 102 5.02 -2.48 0.28
N GLU A 103 6.03 -2.10 -0.51
CA GLU A 103 6.01 -0.89 -1.34
C GLU A 103 5.02 -1.00 -2.52
N GLN A 104 4.83 -2.21 -3.08
CA GLN A 104 3.87 -2.44 -4.16
C GLN A 104 2.43 -2.32 -3.66
N TRP A 105 2.16 -2.88 -2.47
CA TRP A 105 0.86 -2.74 -1.82
C TRP A 105 0.56 -1.28 -1.44
N ASP A 106 1.58 -0.57 -0.94
CA ASP A 106 1.46 0.86 -0.62
C ASP A 106 1.11 1.68 -1.88
N TYR A 107 1.87 1.48 -2.96
CA TYR A 107 1.62 2.15 -4.24
C TYR A 107 0.21 1.85 -4.77
N PHE A 108 -0.21 0.59 -4.76
CA PHE A 108 -1.55 0.20 -5.20
C PHE A 108 -2.65 0.92 -4.41
N CYS A 109 -2.56 0.96 -3.08
CA CYS A 109 -3.50 1.68 -2.22
C CYS A 109 -3.54 3.19 -2.53
N GLN A 110 -2.40 3.80 -2.87
CA GLN A 110 -2.31 5.23 -3.17
C GLN A 110 -2.86 5.57 -4.57
N THR A 111 -2.68 4.70 -5.56
CA THR A 111 -3.13 4.93 -6.94
C THR A 111 -4.60 4.58 -7.16
N LEU A 112 -5.14 3.62 -6.41
CA LEU A 112 -6.52 3.14 -6.58
C LEU A 112 -7.60 4.24 -6.50
N PRO A 113 -7.56 5.23 -5.58
CA PRO A 113 -8.55 6.30 -5.55
C PRO A 113 -8.61 7.10 -6.85
N ASN A 114 -7.46 7.39 -7.45
CA ASN A 114 -7.38 8.12 -8.72
C ASN A 114 -7.94 7.27 -9.88
N LEU A 115 -7.69 5.97 -9.85
CA LEU A 115 -8.21 5.02 -10.83
C LEU A 115 -9.74 4.89 -10.73
N LEU A 116 -10.30 4.87 -9.52
CA LEU A 116 -11.75 4.89 -9.32
C LEU A 116 -12.38 6.20 -9.83
N LEU A 117 -11.74 7.35 -9.61
CA LEU A 117 -12.20 8.62 -10.18
C LEU A 117 -12.19 8.59 -11.70
N ALA A 118 -11.11 8.08 -12.30
CA ALA A 118 -11.00 7.94 -13.75
C ALA A 118 -12.09 7.01 -14.31
N PHE A 119 -12.37 5.88 -13.66
CA PHE A 119 -13.46 4.99 -14.05
C PHE A 119 -14.85 5.62 -13.87
N GLY A 120 -15.06 6.39 -12.79
CA GLY A 120 -16.29 7.15 -12.59
C GLY A 120 -16.53 8.17 -13.70
N LEU A 121 -15.49 8.91 -14.11
CA LEU A 121 -15.57 9.87 -15.22
C LEU A 121 -15.78 9.17 -16.57
N LEU A 122 -15.06 8.06 -16.82
CA LEU A 122 -15.20 7.26 -18.02
C LEU A 122 -16.63 6.74 -18.17
N GLY A 123 -17.23 6.24 -17.07
CA GLY A 123 -18.62 5.79 -17.06
C GLY A 123 -19.60 6.91 -17.44
N THR A 124 -19.42 8.12 -16.91
CA THR A 124 -20.24 9.28 -17.27
C THR A 124 -20.10 9.65 -18.73
N PHE A 125 -18.87 9.75 -19.24
CA PHE A 125 -18.64 10.09 -20.64
C PHE A 125 -19.24 9.03 -21.57
N PHE A 126 -19.03 7.75 -21.28
CA PHE A 126 -19.60 6.67 -22.05
C PHE A 126 -21.14 6.69 -22.04
N GLY A 127 -21.75 6.94 -20.87
CA GLY A 127 -23.20 7.09 -20.73
C GLY A 127 -23.77 8.25 -21.55
N ILE A 128 -23.11 9.41 -21.55
CA ILE A 128 -23.49 10.58 -22.35
C ILE A 128 -23.34 10.29 -23.84
N THR A 129 -22.26 9.63 -24.28
CA THR A 129 -22.07 9.28 -25.69
C THR A 129 -23.16 8.34 -26.20
N LEU A 130 -23.54 7.32 -25.43
CA LEU A 130 -24.64 6.43 -25.80
C LEU A 130 -25.99 7.17 -25.82
N ASN A 131 -26.22 8.07 -24.87
CA ASN A 131 -27.42 8.90 -24.84
C ASN A 131 -27.55 9.74 -26.11
N LEU A 132 -26.48 10.46 -26.51
CA LEU A 132 -26.47 11.28 -27.73
C LEU A 132 -26.72 10.45 -28.99
N SER A 133 -26.13 9.25 -29.08
CA SER A 133 -26.36 8.35 -30.22
C SER A 133 -27.82 7.90 -30.31
N ASN A 134 -28.44 7.57 -29.17
CA ASN A 134 -29.85 7.17 -29.12
C ASN A 134 -30.79 8.32 -29.46
N ILE A 135 -30.49 9.54 -29.00
CA ILE A 135 -31.26 10.74 -29.34
C ILE A 135 -31.16 11.05 -30.83
N SER A 136 -29.97 10.95 -31.44
CA SER A 136 -29.80 11.16 -32.89
C SER A 136 -30.65 10.18 -33.69
N GLN A 137 -30.62 8.88 -33.32
CA GLN A 137 -31.42 7.86 -33.99
C GLN A 137 -32.93 8.08 -33.83
N ALA A 138 -33.39 8.50 -32.65
CA ALA A 138 -34.80 8.80 -32.40
C ALA A 138 -35.28 10.01 -33.24
N LEU A 139 -34.45 11.04 -33.38
CA LEU A 139 -34.72 12.22 -34.20
C LEU A 139 -34.75 11.88 -35.70
N GLU A 140 -33.83 11.04 -36.17
CA GLU A 140 -33.75 10.60 -37.57
C GLU A 140 -34.94 9.71 -37.99
N GLN A 141 -35.51 8.94 -37.06
CA GLN A 141 -36.66 8.06 -37.31
C GLN A 141 -38.04 8.75 -37.24
N GLY A 142 -38.08 10.07 -37.05
CA GLY A 142 -39.20 10.98 -37.33
C GLY A 142 -40.61 10.39 -37.21
N SER A 143 -41.11 10.20 -35.99
CA SER A 143 -42.53 9.92 -35.76
C SER A 143 -43.32 11.25 -35.70
N PRO A 144 -44.47 11.39 -36.39
CA PRO A 144 -45.27 12.63 -36.37
C PRO A 144 -45.98 12.90 -35.03
N ASP A 145 -45.83 11.99 -34.06
CA ASP A 145 -46.55 12.02 -32.79
C ASP A 145 -45.59 12.41 -31.65
N VAL A 146 -45.85 13.57 -31.03
CA VAL A 146 -45.08 14.12 -29.90
C VAL A 146 -45.03 13.14 -28.73
N THR A 147 -46.08 12.31 -28.59
CA THR A 147 -46.18 11.29 -27.55
C THR A 147 -45.11 10.19 -27.70
N ASN A 148 -44.82 9.77 -28.93
CA ASN A 148 -43.78 8.77 -29.20
C ASN A 148 -42.38 9.34 -29.00
N LEU A 149 -42.16 10.63 -29.30
CA LEU A 149 -40.90 11.31 -29.03
C LEU A 149 -40.60 11.38 -27.53
N ILE A 150 -41.61 11.65 -26.68
CA ILE A 150 -41.43 11.67 -25.22
C ILE A 150 -40.99 10.30 -24.69
N VAL A 151 -41.62 9.21 -25.18
CA VAL A 151 -41.25 7.84 -24.78
C VAL A 151 -39.84 7.49 -25.26
N GLN A 152 -39.46 7.89 -26.48
CA GLN A 152 -38.12 7.67 -27.02
C GLN A 152 -37.03 8.46 -26.27
N LEU A 153 -37.36 9.61 -25.70
CA LEU A 153 -36.44 10.43 -24.88
C LEU A 153 -36.33 9.97 -23.43
N GLN A 154 -37.31 9.22 -22.90
CA GLN A 154 -37.28 8.70 -21.54
C GLN A 154 -36.12 7.71 -21.33
N THR A 155 -35.83 6.87 -22.33
CA THR A 155 -34.76 5.86 -22.26
C THR A 155 -33.35 6.49 -22.19
N PRO A 156 -32.98 7.48 -23.03
CA PRO A 156 -31.76 8.26 -22.85
C PRO A 156 -31.67 8.98 -21.50
N LEU A 157 -32.75 9.62 -21.03
CA LEU A 157 -32.73 10.35 -19.76
C LEU A 157 -32.47 9.42 -18.57
N GLN A 158 -33.03 8.20 -18.59
CA GLN A 158 -32.74 7.18 -17.58
C GLN A 158 -31.28 6.70 -17.65
N SER A 159 -30.74 6.46 -18.85
CA SER A 159 -29.35 6.00 -19.00
C SER A 159 -28.34 7.03 -18.49
N MET A 160 -28.63 8.32 -18.66
CA MET A 160 -27.82 9.41 -18.10
C MET A 160 -27.86 9.42 -16.57
N GLY A 161 -29.05 9.26 -15.98
CA GLY A 161 -29.20 9.18 -14.52
C GLY A 161 -28.42 8.01 -13.92
N ILE A 162 -28.43 6.86 -14.58
CA ILE A 162 -27.66 5.68 -14.13
C ILE A 162 -26.15 5.94 -14.21
N ALA A 163 -25.66 6.49 -15.33
CA ALA A 163 -24.24 6.82 -15.49
C ALA A 163 -23.75 7.84 -14.44
N PHE A 164 -24.60 8.79 -14.07
CA PHE A 164 -24.30 9.76 -13.03
C PHE A 164 -24.23 9.11 -11.65
N ILE A 165 -25.17 8.23 -11.30
CA ILE A 165 -25.18 7.53 -10.01
C ILE A 165 -23.94 6.61 -9.87
N THR A 166 -23.57 5.87 -10.91
CA THR A 166 -22.38 5.00 -10.87
C THR A 166 -21.09 5.81 -10.71
N SER A 167 -21.00 6.97 -11.36
CA SER A 167 -19.91 7.93 -11.17
C SER A 167 -19.85 8.46 -9.73
N LEU A 168 -20.99 8.81 -9.16
CA LEU A 168 -21.08 9.32 -7.79
C LEU A 168 -20.65 8.25 -6.77
N ILE A 169 -20.98 6.98 -7.00
CA ILE A 169 -20.49 5.85 -6.19
C ILE A 169 -18.96 5.74 -6.28
N ALA A 170 -18.38 5.86 -7.48
CA ALA A 170 -16.94 5.79 -7.66
C ALA A 170 -16.20 6.96 -6.98
N ILE A 171 -16.74 8.17 -7.10
CA ILE A 171 -16.24 9.37 -6.41
C ILE A 171 -16.32 9.20 -4.89
N PHE A 172 -17.45 8.71 -4.37
CA PHE A 172 -17.62 8.45 -2.95
C PHE A 172 -16.60 7.44 -2.43
N CYS A 173 -16.42 6.30 -3.13
CA CYS A 173 -15.44 5.28 -2.76
C CYS A 173 -14.00 5.83 -2.81
N SER A 174 -13.67 6.62 -3.83
CA SER A 174 -12.38 7.29 -3.93
C SER A 174 -12.13 8.23 -2.75
N SER A 175 -13.12 9.06 -2.39
CA SER A 175 -13.03 9.97 -1.25
C SER A 175 -12.79 9.21 0.06
N VAL A 176 -13.52 8.11 0.28
CA VAL A 176 -13.33 7.23 1.45
C VAL A 176 -11.91 6.64 1.48
N LEU A 177 -11.39 6.16 0.35
CA LEU A 177 -10.03 5.62 0.28
C LEU A 177 -8.97 6.69 0.57
N ILE A 178 -9.15 7.93 0.09
CA ILE A 178 -8.23 9.04 0.39
C ILE A 178 -8.19 9.31 1.89
N LEU A 179 -9.34 9.35 2.56
CA LEU A 179 -9.42 9.53 4.02
C LEU A 179 -8.72 8.40 4.77
N ILE A 180 -8.89 7.16 4.32
CA ILE A 180 -8.25 5.99 4.93
C ILE A 180 -6.75 6.00 4.70
N ASN A 181 -6.28 6.39 3.50
CA ASN A 181 -4.86 6.54 3.20
C ASN A 181 -4.20 7.62 4.06
N LEU A 182 -4.92 8.72 4.32
CA LEU A 182 -4.48 9.79 5.21
C LEU A 182 -4.39 9.31 6.67
N ARG A 183 -5.42 8.59 7.15
CA ARG A 183 -5.48 8.09 8.53
C ARG A 183 -4.46 6.98 8.79
N CYS A 184 -4.32 6.04 7.85
CA CYS A 184 -3.38 4.92 7.91
C CYS A 184 -2.13 5.26 7.10
N ASN A 185 -1.36 6.26 7.55
CA ASN A 185 -0.17 6.70 6.85
C ASN A 185 0.98 5.70 7.00
N THR A 186 1.19 4.85 5.99
CA THR A 186 2.26 3.85 5.94
C THR A 186 3.64 4.46 5.85
N ASN A 187 3.80 5.65 5.27
CA ASN A 187 5.11 6.31 5.20
C ASN A 187 5.62 6.67 6.59
N LEU A 188 4.74 7.17 7.46
CA LEU A 188 5.07 7.42 8.86
C LEU A 188 5.40 6.12 9.58
N ALA A 189 4.62 5.06 9.39
CA ALA A 189 4.88 3.76 10.01
C ALA A 189 6.21 3.12 9.53
N LYS A 190 6.54 3.26 8.24
CA LYS A 190 7.82 2.84 7.65
C LYS A 190 8.98 3.62 8.25
N SER A 191 8.88 4.96 8.32
CA SER A 191 9.92 5.80 8.92
C SER A 191 10.16 5.46 10.39
N LEU A 192 9.10 5.23 11.17
CA LEU A 192 9.21 4.78 12.56
C LEU A 192 9.93 3.43 12.65
N LEU A 193 9.57 2.46 11.79
CA LEU A 193 10.23 1.16 11.77
C LEU A 193 11.72 1.27 11.44
N ILE A 194 12.07 2.04 10.41
CA ILE A 194 13.48 2.23 9.99
C ILE A 194 14.28 2.87 11.12
N SER A 195 13.75 3.94 11.73
CA SER A 195 14.42 4.63 12.84
C SER A 195 14.60 3.71 14.04
N SER A 196 13.59 2.91 14.40
CA SER A 196 13.72 1.91 15.48
C SER A 196 14.77 0.84 15.16
N LEU A 197 14.87 0.39 13.91
CA LEU A 197 15.87 -0.61 13.49
C LEU A 197 17.29 -0.04 13.51
N GLU A 198 17.45 1.21 13.09
CA GLU A 198 18.71 1.94 13.13
C GLU A 198 19.20 2.09 14.57
N ASP A 199 18.33 2.59 15.46
CA ASP A 199 18.64 2.73 16.88
C ASP A 199 19.03 1.38 17.52
N TYR A 200 18.29 0.31 17.22
CA TYR A 200 18.62 -1.04 17.70
C TYR A 200 20.00 -1.50 17.19
N LEU A 201 20.26 -1.30 15.90
CA LEU A 201 21.48 -1.79 15.27
C LEU A 201 22.71 -1.04 15.78
N ASP A 202 22.66 0.28 15.86
CA ASP A 202 23.82 1.11 16.24
C ASP A 202 24.05 1.09 17.77
N ASN A 203 23.00 1.14 18.60
CA ASN A 203 23.16 1.28 20.05
C ASN A 203 23.24 -0.05 20.81
N ILE A 204 22.58 -1.11 20.33
CA ILE A 204 22.58 -2.41 21.00
C ILE A 204 23.44 -3.41 20.27
N PHE A 205 23.14 -3.68 18.99
CA PHE A 205 23.77 -4.78 18.28
C PHE A 205 25.24 -4.51 17.95
N GLN A 206 25.54 -3.35 17.38
CA GLN A 206 26.91 -2.93 17.06
C GLN A 206 27.76 -2.84 18.32
N ARG A 207 27.25 -2.26 19.41
CA ARG A 207 27.95 -2.22 20.71
C ARG A 207 28.22 -3.61 21.26
N SER A 208 27.26 -4.54 21.16
CA SER A 208 27.44 -5.93 21.59
C SER A 208 28.53 -6.65 20.79
N ILE A 209 28.67 -6.36 19.50
CA ILE A 209 29.71 -6.93 18.66
C ILE A 209 31.06 -6.24 18.92
N GLU A 210 31.08 -4.92 19.07
CA GLU A 210 32.30 -4.13 19.30
C GLU A 210 32.93 -4.34 20.67
N GLY A 211 32.13 -4.55 21.72
CA GLY A 211 32.63 -4.87 23.06
C GLY A 211 33.46 -6.17 23.08
N ILE A 212 33.12 -7.13 22.22
CA ILE A 212 33.88 -8.37 22.02
C ILE A 212 35.01 -8.12 21.00
N SER A 213 34.70 -7.46 19.88
CA SER A 213 35.61 -7.28 18.75
C SER A 213 36.77 -6.33 19.02
N ARG A 214 36.64 -5.26 19.82
CA ARG A 214 37.75 -4.32 20.08
C ARG A 214 38.84 -4.92 20.96
N LEU A 215 38.46 -5.72 21.96
CA LEU A 215 39.42 -6.45 22.79
C LEU A 215 40.13 -7.51 21.95
N ASP A 216 39.39 -8.29 21.17
CA ASP A 216 39.96 -9.31 20.29
C ASP A 216 40.82 -8.72 19.16
N LEU A 217 40.43 -7.57 18.59
CA LEU A 217 41.27 -6.86 17.60
C LEU A 217 42.52 -6.29 18.24
N ALA A 218 42.43 -5.73 19.45
CA ALA A 218 43.58 -5.18 20.16
C ALA A 218 44.56 -6.30 20.53
N ILE A 219 44.05 -7.43 21.03
CA ILE A 219 44.84 -8.63 21.32
C ILE A 219 45.49 -9.16 20.04
N ASN A 220 44.74 -9.35 18.95
CA ASN A 220 45.29 -9.85 17.69
C ASN A 220 46.33 -8.89 17.08
N ARG A 221 46.13 -7.57 17.18
CA ARG A 221 47.13 -6.58 16.77
C ARG A 221 48.38 -6.65 17.63
N MET A 222 48.22 -6.80 18.94
CA MET A 222 49.33 -6.91 19.88
C MET A 222 50.14 -8.20 19.65
N VAL A 223 49.47 -9.33 19.43
CA VAL A 223 50.11 -10.63 19.10
C VAL A 223 50.89 -10.53 17.79
N LYS A 224 50.27 -9.96 16.75
CA LYS A 224 50.94 -9.77 15.45
C LYS A 224 52.16 -8.86 15.54
N GLN A 225 52.06 -7.78 16.32
CA GLN A 225 53.16 -6.85 16.55
C GLN A 225 54.30 -7.48 17.35
N GLN A 226 53.99 -8.41 18.27
CA GLN A 226 55.00 -9.21 18.96
C GLN A 226 55.68 -10.20 18.02
N GLU A 227 54.93 -10.92 17.17
CA GLU A 227 55.52 -11.83 16.18
C GLU A 227 56.45 -11.13 15.20
N GLU A 228 56.14 -9.89 14.80
CA GLU A 228 57.03 -9.06 13.98
C GLU A 228 58.26 -8.57 14.76
N PHE A 229 58.16 -8.37 16.08
CA PHE A 229 59.29 -7.94 16.91
C PHE A 229 60.27 -9.09 17.22
N PHE A 230 59.78 -10.34 17.28
CA PHE A 230 60.59 -11.53 17.57
C PHE A 230 61.16 -12.24 16.33
N ARG A 231 61.04 -11.63 15.14
CA ARG A 231 61.57 -12.13 13.87
C ARG A 231 62.72 -11.27 13.37
#